data_AF-A0A261BQP9-F1
#
_entry.id   AF-A0A261BQP9-F1
#
_cell.length_a   1.000
_cell.length_b   1.000
_cell.length_c   1.000
_cell.angle_alpha   90.00
_cell.angle_beta   90.00
_cell.angle_gamma   90.00
#
_symmetry.space_group_name_H-M   'P 1'
#
loop_
_entity.id
_entity.type
_entity.pdbx_description
1 polymer ?
#
loop_
_entity_poly.entity_id
_entity_poly.type
_entity_poly.pdbx_seq_one_letter_code
_entity_poly.pdbx_strand_id
1 'polypeptide(L)'
;MSLKLKIFLIFLNISSFSCASSAVERYTKKFSPKVLKEGDHISRKYPKHLMEVTMSFGMTEEMVLFIEAVIEENFTGRFDTDALNKIQETVQGYLGGYWSIQFYDDPYMFFSTSFKRSPSFIVLDVNGKGVAVVKDR
;
A
#
# COMPACT_ATOMS: atom_id res chain seq x y z
N MET A 1 25.87 30.91 -6.05
CA MET A 1 24.58 30.31 -6.46
C MET A 1 23.46 31.30 -6.14
N SER A 2 22.72 31.78 -7.15
CA SER A 2 21.76 32.90 -7.03
C SER A 2 20.57 32.56 -6.14
N LEU A 3 20.12 33.51 -5.32
CA LEU A 3 18.94 33.40 -4.43
C LEU A 3 17.66 33.02 -5.22
N LYS A 4 17.53 33.50 -6.46
CA LYS A 4 16.42 33.14 -7.36
C LYS A 4 16.39 31.66 -7.72
N LEU A 5 17.56 31.03 -7.88
CA LEU A 5 17.68 29.61 -8.21
C LEU A 5 17.30 28.72 -7.01
N LYS A 6 17.65 29.14 -5.78
CA LYS A 6 17.24 28.44 -4.55
C LYS A 6 15.73 28.48 -4.34
N ILE A 7 15.11 29.64 -4.54
CA ILE A 7 13.64 29.80 -4.40
C ILE A 7 12.90 28.96 -5.44
N PHE A 8 13.37 28.97 -6.70
CA PHE A 8 12.79 28.16 -7.77
C PHE A 8 12.86 26.65 -7.47
N LEU A 9 13.99 26.16 -6.96
CA LEU A 9 14.16 24.75 -6.54
C LEU A 9 13.23 24.37 -5.38
N ILE A 10 12.98 25.28 -4.44
CA ILE A 10 12.06 25.04 -3.32
C ILE A 10 10.61 24.92 -3.82
N PHE A 11 10.16 25.81 -4.69
CA PHE A 11 8.81 25.74 -5.27
C PHE A 11 8.59 24.50 -6.15
N LEU A 12 9.62 24.06 -6.88
CA LEU A 12 9.56 22.84 -7.70
C LEU A 12 9.41 21.56 -6.84
N ASN A 13 10.05 21.52 -5.68
CA ASN A 13 9.91 20.41 -4.75
C ASN A 13 8.51 20.39 -4.11
N ILE A 14 7.99 21.53 -3.64
CA ILE A 14 6.67 21.59 -2.96
C ILE A 14 5.52 21.18 -3.90
N SER A 15 5.58 21.59 -5.16
CA SER A 15 4.56 21.24 -6.16
C SER A 15 4.54 19.74 -6.49
N SER A 16 5.70 19.09 -6.48
CA SER A 16 5.82 17.64 -6.73
C SER A 16 5.22 16.79 -5.61
N PHE A 17 5.40 17.20 -4.34
CA PHE A 17 4.83 16.50 -3.18
C PHE A 17 3.30 16.63 -3.10
N SER A 18 2.75 17.80 -3.44
CA SER A 18 1.30 18.02 -3.42
C SER A 18 0.55 17.21 -4.48
N CYS A 19 1.15 17.02 -5.66
CA CYS A 19 0.54 16.28 -6.76
C CYS A 19 0.38 14.78 -6.45
N ALA A 20 1.41 14.15 -5.88
CA ALA A 20 1.42 12.72 -5.57
C ALA A 20 0.38 12.34 -4.49
N SER A 21 0.29 13.11 -3.40
CA SER A 21 -0.74 12.92 -2.37
C SER A 21 -2.16 13.06 -2.96
N SER A 22 -2.38 14.00 -3.88
CA SER A 22 -3.69 14.14 -4.54
C SER A 22 -4.08 12.91 -5.39
N ALA A 23 -3.11 12.20 -5.97
CA ALA A 23 -3.38 11.04 -6.82
C ALA A 23 -3.70 9.80 -5.98
N VAL A 24 -2.93 9.58 -4.91
CA VAL A 24 -3.17 8.53 -3.91
C VAL A 24 -4.56 8.70 -3.27
N GLU A 25 -4.87 9.90 -2.79
CA GLU A 25 -6.16 10.22 -2.19
C GLU A 25 -7.32 9.98 -3.18
N ARG A 26 -7.18 10.41 -4.44
CA ARG A 26 -8.19 10.17 -5.50
C ARG A 26 -8.42 8.69 -5.74
N TYR A 27 -7.35 7.88 -5.74
CA TYR A 27 -7.48 6.43 -5.96
C TYR A 27 -8.23 5.77 -4.81
N THR A 28 -7.86 6.09 -3.57
CA THR A 28 -8.49 5.55 -2.37
C THR A 28 -10.00 5.82 -2.33
N LYS A 29 -10.43 7.02 -2.79
CA LYS A 29 -11.84 7.42 -2.85
C LYS A 29 -12.72 6.61 -3.80
N LYS A 30 -12.15 5.73 -4.64
CA LYS A 30 -12.93 4.74 -5.41
C LYS A 30 -13.76 3.83 -4.49
N PHE A 31 -13.29 3.62 -3.27
CA PHE A 31 -13.90 2.76 -2.28
C PHE A 31 -14.21 3.53 -0.99
N SER A 32 -15.19 3.04 -0.23
CA SER A 32 -15.56 3.58 1.07
C SER A 32 -15.79 2.40 2.02
N PRO A 33 -14.70 1.74 2.47
CA PRO A 33 -14.81 0.53 3.25
C PRO A 33 -15.48 0.80 4.60
N LYS A 34 -16.22 -0.19 5.10
CA LYS A 34 -16.76 -0.13 6.46
C LYS A 34 -15.71 -0.63 7.44
N VAL A 35 -15.33 0.21 8.40
CA VAL A 35 -14.45 -0.22 9.49
C VAL A 35 -15.23 -1.13 10.43
N LEU A 36 -14.65 -2.30 10.73
CA LEU A 36 -15.16 -3.27 11.68
C LEU A 36 -14.13 -3.38 12.82
N LYS A 37 -14.62 -3.44 14.05
CA LYS A 37 -13.78 -3.53 15.24
C LYS A 37 -14.25 -4.70 16.10
N GLU A 38 -13.36 -5.65 16.34
CA GLU A 38 -13.62 -6.85 17.14
C GLU A 38 -12.51 -6.99 18.18
N GLY A 39 -12.79 -6.57 19.41
CA GLY A 39 -11.76 -6.42 20.44
C GLY A 39 -10.69 -5.42 20.00
N ASP A 40 -9.46 -5.90 19.90
CA ASP A 40 -8.29 -5.13 19.47
C ASP A 40 -8.01 -5.25 17.96
N HIS A 41 -8.76 -6.10 17.24
CA HIS A 41 -8.64 -6.25 15.80
C HIS A 41 -9.45 -5.16 15.08
N ILE A 42 -8.82 -4.52 14.10
CA ILE A 42 -9.44 -3.53 13.22
C ILE A 42 -9.32 -4.03 11.79
N SER A 43 -10.47 -4.31 11.18
CA SER A 43 -10.58 -4.71 9.78
C SER A 43 -11.42 -3.71 8.99
N ARG A 44 -11.24 -3.71 7.68
CA ARG A 44 -11.96 -2.86 6.74
C ARG A 44 -12.66 -3.74 5.72
N LYS A 45 -13.99 -3.65 5.67
CA LYS A 45 -14.81 -4.37 4.71
C LYS A 45 -14.99 -3.55 3.44
N TYR A 46 -14.34 -4.00 2.38
CA TYR A 46 -14.51 -3.54 1.00
C TYR A 46 -15.60 -4.36 0.28
N PRO A 47 -16.03 -3.96 -0.93
CA PRO A 47 -17.04 -4.69 -1.70
C PRO A 47 -16.71 -6.17 -1.92
N LYS A 48 -15.47 -6.51 -2.32
CA LYS A 48 -15.04 -7.89 -2.55
C LYS A 48 -14.34 -8.49 -1.33
N HIS A 49 -13.47 -7.74 -0.68
CA HIS A 49 -12.58 -8.29 0.36
C HIS A 49 -12.85 -7.72 1.75
N LEU A 50 -12.67 -8.56 2.77
CA LEU A 50 -12.43 -8.14 4.14
C LEU A 50 -10.91 -8.10 4.32
N MET A 51 -10.38 -6.97 4.77
CA MET A 51 -8.95 -6.78 4.96
C MET A 51 -8.63 -6.41 6.40
N GLU A 52 -7.58 -7.03 6.94
CA GLU A 52 -7.01 -6.67 8.24
C GLU A 52 -5.51 -6.46 8.08
N VAL A 53 -4.99 -5.36 8.64
CA VAL A 53 -3.55 -5.12 8.69
C VAL A 53 -2.97 -5.97 9.82
N THR A 54 -2.23 -7.02 9.47
CA THR A 54 -1.64 -7.93 10.46
C THR A 54 -0.27 -7.44 10.92
N MET A 55 0.46 -6.72 10.07
CA MET A 55 1.75 -6.12 10.41
C MET A 55 2.06 -4.95 9.46
N SER A 56 2.65 -3.88 9.97
CA SER A 56 3.13 -2.78 9.11
C SER A 56 4.30 -2.03 9.75
N PHE A 57 5.11 -1.40 8.90
CA PHE A 57 6.19 -0.51 9.31
C PHE A 57 6.39 0.57 8.26
N GLY A 58 6.65 1.81 8.68
CA GLY A 58 6.91 2.91 7.74
C GLY A 58 5.73 3.24 6.81
N MET A 59 4.51 2.97 7.25
CA MET A 59 3.27 3.18 6.49
C MET A 59 2.44 4.31 7.12
N THR A 60 1.99 5.27 6.33
CA THR A 60 0.95 6.22 6.77
C THR A 60 -0.44 5.63 6.55
N GLU A 61 -1.45 6.13 7.26
CA GLU A 61 -2.85 5.69 7.06
C GLU A 61 -3.30 5.89 5.60
N GLU A 62 -2.88 6.99 4.95
CA GLU A 62 -3.15 7.24 3.53
C GLU A 62 -2.56 6.14 2.63
N MET A 63 -1.32 5.72 2.87
CA MET A 63 -0.68 4.64 2.12
C MET A 63 -1.34 3.28 2.39
N VAL A 64 -1.76 3.02 3.64
CA VAL A 64 -2.49 1.79 4.00
C VAL A 64 -3.79 1.71 3.20
N LEU A 65 -4.62 2.75 3.27
CA LEU A 65 -5.91 2.78 2.58
C LEU A 65 -5.75 2.71 1.06
N PHE A 66 -4.69 3.33 0.51
CA PHE A 66 -4.36 3.20 -0.90
C PHE A 66 -4.01 1.76 -1.29
N ILE A 67 -3.12 1.09 -0.54
CA ILE A 67 -2.73 -0.29 -0.85
C ILE A 67 -3.95 -1.23 -0.75
N GLU A 68 -4.76 -1.08 0.28
CA GLU A 68 -6.02 -1.84 0.41
C GLU A 68 -6.95 -1.62 -0.79
N ALA A 69 -7.11 -0.37 -1.26
CA ALA A 69 -7.89 -0.07 -2.46
C ALA A 69 -7.31 -0.71 -3.73
N VAL A 70 -5.98 -0.73 -3.89
CA VAL A 70 -5.34 -1.41 -5.03
C VAL A 70 -5.56 -2.92 -4.97
N ILE A 71 -5.46 -3.53 -3.78
CA ILE A 71 -5.74 -4.96 -3.58
C ILE A 71 -7.22 -5.25 -3.87
N GLU A 72 -8.14 -4.41 -3.40
CA GLU A 72 -9.58 -4.59 -3.64
C GLU A 72 -9.91 -4.60 -5.13
N GLU A 73 -9.25 -3.74 -5.90
CA GLU A 73 -9.46 -3.65 -7.33
C GLU A 73 -8.92 -4.87 -8.09
N ASN A 74 -7.73 -5.36 -7.71
CA ASN A 74 -6.94 -6.27 -8.55
C ASN A 74 -6.76 -7.69 -8.00
N PHE A 75 -6.84 -7.91 -6.69
CA PHE A 75 -6.61 -9.23 -6.12
C PHE A 75 -7.75 -10.20 -6.44
N THR A 76 -7.38 -11.45 -6.77
CA THR A 76 -8.32 -12.49 -7.23
C THR A 76 -8.67 -13.52 -6.16
N GLY A 77 -8.14 -13.36 -4.93
CA GLY A 77 -8.35 -14.30 -3.83
C GLY A 77 -7.46 -15.55 -3.86
N ARG A 78 -6.55 -15.66 -4.83
CA ARG A 78 -5.62 -16.78 -4.99
C ARG A 78 -4.27 -16.32 -5.54
N PHE A 79 -3.29 -17.21 -5.56
CA PHE A 79 -2.03 -16.95 -6.26
C PHE A 79 -2.30 -16.80 -7.76
N ASP A 80 -2.12 -15.59 -8.27
CA ASP A 80 -2.32 -15.20 -9.66
C ASP A 80 -1.27 -14.16 -10.02
N THR A 81 -0.30 -14.55 -10.83
CA THR A 81 0.86 -13.70 -11.15
C THR A 81 0.46 -12.41 -11.84
N ASP A 82 -0.57 -12.42 -12.69
CA ASP A 82 -0.98 -11.24 -13.44
C ASP A 82 -1.66 -10.23 -12.51
N ALA A 83 -2.51 -10.71 -11.61
CA ALA A 83 -3.11 -9.89 -10.57
C ALA A 83 -2.06 -9.28 -9.63
N LEU A 84 -1.09 -10.08 -9.16
CA LEU A 84 -0.03 -9.61 -8.27
C LEU A 84 0.90 -8.61 -8.97
N ASN A 85 1.24 -8.84 -10.24
CA ASN A 85 1.98 -7.88 -11.06
C ASN A 85 1.21 -6.57 -11.21
N LYS A 86 -0.10 -6.63 -11.42
CA LYS A 86 -0.91 -5.42 -11.56
C LYS A 86 -0.95 -4.58 -10.28
N ILE A 87 -1.03 -5.25 -9.12
CA ILE A 87 -0.90 -4.60 -7.81
C ILE A 87 0.47 -3.93 -7.71
N GLN A 88 1.54 -4.66 -8.04
CA GLN A 88 2.91 -4.14 -8.00
C GLN A 88 3.08 -2.88 -8.86
N GLU A 89 2.70 -2.95 -10.13
CA GLU A 89 2.78 -1.83 -11.07
C GLU A 89 2.03 -0.60 -10.57
N THR A 90 0.82 -0.81 -10.05
CA THR A 90 -0.02 0.29 -9.56
C THR A 90 0.59 0.93 -8.31
N VAL A 91 1.06 0.12 -7.35
CA VAL A 91 1.73 0.65 -6.15
C VAL A 91 2.99 1.43 -6.51
N GLN A 92 3.85 0.87 -7.36
CA GLN A 92 5.07 1.55 -7.82
C GLN A 92 4.77 2.85 -8.57
N GLY A 93 3.73 2.85 -9.42
CA GLY A 93 3.34 4.02 -10.20
C GLY A 93 2.90 5.21 -9.34
N TYR A 94 2.27 4.95 -8.19
CA TYR A 94 1.76 6.00 -7.30
C TYR A 94 2.71 6.36 -6.16
N LEU A 95 3.35 5.37 -5.54
CA LEU A 95 4.21 5.59 -4.35
C LEU A 95 5.68 5.79 -4.71
N GLY A 96 6.07 5.47 -5.94
CA GLY A 96 7.45 5.53 -6.40
C GLY A 96 8.38 4.51 -5.72
N GLY A 97 9.55 4.30 -6.31
CA GLY A 97 10.48 3.26 -5.88
C GLY A 97 10.05 1.85 -6.32
N TYR A 98 10.83 0.87 -5.88
CA TYR A 98 10.56 -0.54 -6.16
C TYR A 98 9.75 -1.16 -5.04
N TRP A 99 8.74 -1.93 -5.41
CA TRP A 99 7.87 -2.61 -4.46
C TRP A 99 7.71 -4.06 -4.91
N SER A 100 7.74 -4.98 -3.96
CA SER A 100 7.49 -6.40 -4.19
C SER A 100 6.19 -6.83 -3.53
N ILE A 101 5.45 -7.71 -4.21
CA ILE A 101 4.22 -8.32 -3.71
C ILE A 101 4.50 -9.77 -3.37
N GLN A 102 4.14 -10.17 -2.15
CA GLN A 102 4.31 -11.54 -1.67
C GLN A 102 2.96 -12.10 -1.26
N PHE A 103 2.68 -13.34 -1.68
CA PHE A 103 1.45 -14.05 -1.36
C PHE A 103 1.75 -15.20 -0.40
N TYR A 104 0.86 -15.39 0.57
CA TYR A 104 0.92 -16.44 1.58
C TYR A 104 -0.44 -17.11 1.69
N ASP A 105 -0.46 -18.44 1.81
CA ASP A 105 -1.70 -19.18 2.02
C ASP A 105 -2.31 -18.96 3.40
N ASP A 106 -1.49 -18.55 4.37
CA ASP A 106 -1.85 -18.22 5.75
C ASP A 106 -1.35 -16.79 6.08
N PRO A 107 -2.24 -15.88 6.53
CA PRO A 107 -1.92 -14.50 6.85
C PRO A 107 -1.28 -14.32 8.24
N TYR A 108 -0.70 -15.35 8.86
CA TYR A 108 0.06 -15.23 10.11
C TYR A 108 1.41 -15.96 10.05
N MET A 109 1.71 -16.66 8.97
CA MET A 109 3.02 -17.31 8.75
C MET A 109 4.02 -16.39 8.06
N PHE A 110 4.40 -15.30 8.73
CA PHE A 110 5.31 -14.30 8.18
C PHE A 110 6.75 -14.44 8.69
N PHE A 111 7.59 -15.13 7.94
CA PHE A 111 9.03 -15.12 8.18
C PHE A 111 9.77 -14.80 6.88
N SER A 112 9.89 -13.51 6.57
CA SER A 112 10.68 -13.04 5.44
C SER A 112 11.77 -12.07 5.88
N THR A 113 12.97 -12.26 5.35
CA THR A 113 14.08 -11.32 5.54
C THR A 113 13.85 -9.99 4.83
N SER A 114 12.93 -9.94 3.87
CA SER A 114 12.57 -8.70 3.16
C SER A 114 11.96 -7.67 4.11
N PHE A 115 11.10 -8.09 5.05
CA PHE A 115 10.46 -7.18 6.00
C PHE A 115 11.50 -6.48 6.89
N LYS A 116 12.52 -7.21 7.35
CA LYS A 116 13.59 -6.66 8.20
C LYS A 116 14.47 -5.63 7.50
N ARG A 117 14.53 -5.66 6.16
CA ARG A 117 15.37 -4.80 5.34
C ARG A 117 14.58 -3.69 4.65
N SER A 118 13.26 -3.75 4.73
CA SER A 118 12.38 -2.83 4.03
C SER A 118 12.21 -1.54 4.84
N PRO A 119 12.33 -0.37 4.21
CA PRO A 119 12.03 0.90 4.87
C PRO A 119 10.53 1.13 5.07
N SER A 120 9.67 0.39 4.35
CA SER A 120 8.22 0.55 4.40
C SER A 120 7.52 -0.71 3.89
N PHE A 121 6.67 -1.33 4.71
CA PHE A 121 5.91 -2.50 4.31
C PHE A 121 4.57 -2.59 5.03
N ILE A 122 3.65 -3.33 4.41
CA ILE A 122 2.39 -3.73 5.00
C ILE A 122 2.13 -5.20 4.70
N VAL A 123 1.53 -5.89 5.66
CA VAL A 123 1.06 -7.25 5.54
C VAL A 123 -0.41 -7.28 5.92
N LEU A 124 -1.21 -7.87 5.05
CA LEU A 124 -2.67 -7.89 5.14
C LEU A 124 -3.16 -9.32 5.16
N ASP A 125 -4.11 -9.60 6.03
CA ASP A 125 -5.07 -10.67 5.82
C ASP A 125 -6.15 -10.17 4.85
N VAL A 126 -6.33 -10.86 3.73
CA VAL A 126 -7.34 -10.60 2.71
C VAL A 126 -8.21 -11.84 2.55
N ASN A 127 -9.36 -11.88 3.24
CA ASN A 127 -10.26 -13.04 3.30
C ASN A 127 -9.57 -14.37 3.69
N GLY A 128 -8.64 -14.35 4.64
CA GLY A 128 -7.88 -15.52 5.08
C GLY A 128 -6.63 -15.81 4.24
N LYS A 129 -6.18 -14.88 3.40
CA LYS A 129 -4.96 -14.99 2.57
C LYS A 129 -4.00 -13.87 2.89
N GLY A 130 -2.72 -14.20 3.06
CA GLY A 130 -1.69 -13.21 3.35
C GLY A 130 -1.22 -12.51 2.08
N VAL A 131 -1.32 -11.18 2.05
CA VAL A 131 -0.73 -10.34 1.00
C VAL A 131 0.21 -9.35 1.65
N ALA A 132 1.50 -9.44 1.34
CA ALA A 132 2.49 -8.45 1.78
C ALA A 132 2.91 -7.56 0.61
N VAL A 133 2.95 -6.26 0.88
CA VAL A 133 3.43 -5.23 -0.05
C VAL A 133 4.65 -4.58 0.60
N VAL A 134 5.82 -4.77 -0.01
CA VAL A 134 7.11 -4.49 0.62
C VAL A 134 7.90 -3.55 -0.27
N LYS A 135 8.33 -2.41 0.27
CA LYS A 135 9.22 -1.51 -0.45
C LYS A 135 10.63 -2.09 -0.48
N ASP A 136 11.20 -2.19 -1.67
CA ASP A 136 12.60 -2.51 -1.85
C ASP A 136 13.42 -1.22 -1.73
N ARG A 137 14.44 -1.27 -0.86
CA ARG A 137 15.47 -0.25 -0.57
C ARG A 137 15.16 1.19 -0.99
#